data_AF-A0A3D1GZ45-F1
#
_entry.id   AF-A0A3D1GZ45-F1
#
_cell.length_a   1.000
_cell.length_b   1.000
_cell.length_c   1.000
_cell.angle_alpha   90.00
_cell.angle_beta   90.00
_cell.angle_gamma   90.00
#
_symmetry.space_group_name_H-M   'P 1'
#
loop_
_entity.id
_entity.type
_entity.pdbx_description
1 polymer ?
#
loop_
_entity_poly.entity_id
_entity_poly.type
_entity_poly.pdbx_seq_one_letter_code
_entity_poly.pdbx_strand_id
1 'polypeptide(L)'
;MNTDFTKDSIESAYCFFHQKLRVYEYSTSPTQRDDIEYAISQYVDGMNPALYQLLANGTPHYLLDHTTFEQDMRHAVNQLDGML
;
A
#
# COMPACT_ATOMS: atom_id res chain seq x y z
N MET A 1 1.19 -20.52 -12.21
CA MET A 1 0.63 -19.90 -11.00
C MET A 1 -0.74 -19.37 -11.39
N ASN A 2 -1.82 -19.86 -10.77
CA ASN A 2 -3.09 -19.15 -10.84
C ASN A 2 -2.91 -17.89 -10.01
N THR A 3 -2.58 -16.79 -10.67
CA THR A 3 -2.47 -15.50 -10.01
C THR A 3 -3.89 -14.97 -9.87
N ASP A 4 -4.42 -14.96 -8.65
CA ASP A 4 -5.79 -14.50 -8.36
C ASP A 4 -5.96 -12.96 -8.50
N PHE A 5 -5.01 -12.27 -9.13
CA PHE A 5 -4.99 -10.84 -9.40
C PHE A 5 -4.34 -10.56 -10.77
N THR A 6 -4.68 -9.41 -11.36
CA THR A 6 -4.26 -9.03 -12.72
C THR A 6 -3.06 -8.07 -12.72
N LYS A 7 -2.40 -7.92 -13.87
CA LYS A 7 -1.36 -6.89 -14.06
C LYS A 7 -1.90 -5.49 -13.77
N ASP A 8 -3.12 -5.18 -14.23
CA ASP A 8 -3.79 -3.91 -13.96
C ASP A 8 -3.98 -3.64 -12.46
N SER A 9 -4.20 -4.70 -11.66
CA SER A 9 -4.32 -4.57 -10.20
C SER A 9 -2.99 -4.17 -9.56
N ILE A 10 -1.88 -4.73 -10.06
CA ILE A 10 -0.51 -4.40 -9.62
C ILE A 10 -0.20 -2.96 -10.00
N GLU A 11 -0.43 -2.57 -11.26
CA GLU A 11 -0.19 -1.21 -11.76
C GLU A 11 -1.01 -0.16 -11.01
N SER A 12 -2.30 -0.46 -10.75
CA SER A 12 -3.18 0.43 -10.00
C SER A 12 -2.72 0.61 -8.56
N ALA A 13 -2.38 -0.48 -7.87
CA ALA A 13 -1.86 -0.44 -6.50
C ALA A 13 -0.52 0.31 -6.45
N TYR A 14 0.39 0.03 -7.40
CA TYR A 14 1.69 0.71 -7.49
C TYR A 14 1.53 2.22 -7.65
N CYS A 15 0.74 2.64 -8.65
CA CYS A 15 0.52 4.06 -8.93
C CYS A 15 -0.05 4.78 -7.71
N PHE A 16 -1.08 4.19 -7.08
CA PHE A 16 -1.74 4.79 -5.93
C PHE A 16 -0.82 4.86 -4.71
N PHE A 17 -0.14 3.76 -4.37
CA PHE A 17 0.76 3.71 -3.21
C PHE A 17 1.97 4.61 -3.40
N HIS A 18 2.60 4.59 -4.57
CA HIS A 18 3.75 5.44 -4.86
C HIS A 18 3.37 6.93 -4.80
N GLN A 19 2.20 7.32 -5.34
CA GLN A 19 1.70 8.68 -5.24
C GLN A 19 1.49 9.09 -3.77
N LYS A 20 0.83 8.24 -2.98
CA LYS A 20 0.53 8.53 -1.56
C LYS A 20 1.78 8.58 -0.70
N LEU A 21 2.72 7.66 -0.91
CA LEU A 21 4.01 7.64 -0.22
C LEU A 21 4.77 8.95 -0.46
N ARG A 22 4.86 9.41 -1.72
CA ARG A 22 5.51 10.69 -2.03
C ARG A 22 4.90 11.87 -1.28
N VAL A 23 3.57 11.96 -1.21
CA VAL A 23 2.93 13.04 -0.45
C VAL A 23 3.19 12.89 1.05
N TYR A 24 3.12 11.67 1.58
CA TYR A 24 3.37 11.37 2.99
C TYR A 24 4.78 11.74 3.44
N GLU A 25 5.80 11.41 2.63
CA GLU A 25 7.23 11.70 2.90
C GLU A 25 7.52 13.20 3.05
N TYR A 26 6.88 14.03 2.23
CA TYR A 26 7.13 15.47 2.20
C TYR A 26 6.09 16.29 2.98
N SER A 27 5.09 15.63 3.59
CA SER A 27 4.07 16.31 4.37
C SER A 27 4.59 16.73 5.74
N THR A 28 4.39 18.00 6.07
CA THR A 28 4.60 18.55 7.42
C THR A 28 3.30 18.64 8.23
N SER A 29 2.16 18.26 7.64
CA SER A 29 0.84 18.32 8.27
C SER A 29 0.45 16.95 8.82
N PRO A 30 0.32 16.79 10.16
CA PRO A 30 -0.12 15.53 10.76
C PRO A 30 -1.48 15.07 10.22
N THR A 31 -2.44 15.99 10.09
CA THR A 31 -3.76 15.69 9.52
C THR A 31 -3.67 15.13 8.11
N GLN A 32 -2.79 15.67 7.26
CA GLN A 32 -2.63 15.14 5.90
C GLN A 32 -2.02 13.74 5.91
N ARG A 33 -1.12 13.45 6.85
CA ARG A 33 -0.56 12.10 7.03
C ARG A 33 -1.65 11.12 7.45
N ASP A 34 -2.47 11.48 8.43
CA ASP A 34 -3.61 10.68 8.87
C ASP A 34 -4.64 10.44 7.74
N ASP A 35 -4.93 11.47 6.94
CA ASP A 35 -5.82 11.36 5.77
C ASP A 35 -5.26 10.39 4.71
N ILE A 36 -3.94 10.35 4.55
CA ILE A 36 -3.27 9.41 3.63
C ILE A 36 -3.35 7.99 4.19
N GLU A 37 -3.09 7.79 5.48
CA GLU A 37 -3.21 6.49 6.14
C GLU A 37 -4.63 5.93 6.04
N TYR A 38 -5.63 6.80 6.27
CA TYR A 38 -7.03 6.44 6.07
C TYR A 38 -7.33 6.08 4.62
N ALA A 39 -6.83 6.85 3.64
CA ALA A 39 -7.04 6.56 2.22
C ALA A 39 -6.41 5.23 1.78
N ILE A 40 -5.23 4.88 2.32
CA ILE A 40 -4.60 3.57 2.09
C ILE A 40 -5.41 2.47 2.75
N SER A 41 -5.85 2.66 3.99
CA SER A 41 -6.70 1.69 4.72
C SER A 41 -7.98 1.36 3.94
N GLN A 42 -8.66 2.39 3.43
CA GLN A 42 -9.86 2.21 2.59
C GLN A 42 -9.57 1.51 1.26
N TYR A 43 -8.40 1.75 0.67
CA TYR A 43 -8.00 1.06 -0.56
C TYR A 43 -7.74 -0.43 -0.30
N VAL A 44 -7.02 -0.77 0.78
CA VAL A 44 -6.70 -2.17 1.09
C VAL A 44 -7.93 -2.98 1.50
N ASP A 45 -8.94 -2.34 2.11
CA ASP A 45 -10.24 -2.97 2.40
C ASP A 45 -10.97 -3.44 1.13
N GLY A 46 -10.81 -2.73 0.02
CA GLY A 46 -11.40 -3.06 -1.29
C GLY A 46 -10.44 -3.78 -2.25
N MET A 47 -9.20 -4.02 -1.82
CA MET A 47 -8.16 -4.60 -2.65
C MET A 47 -8.36 -6.10 -2.85
N ASN A 48 -7.83 -6.63 -3.95
CA ASN A 48 -7.81 -8.08 -4.16
C ASN A 48 -7.12 -8.79 -2.96
N PRO A 49 -7.81 -9.72 -2.27
CA PRO A 49 -7.26 -10.33 -1.07
C PRO A 49 -5.95 -11.10 -1.28
N ALA A 50 -5.77 -11.75 -2.44
CA ALA A 50 -4.55 -12.48 -2.76
C ALA A 50 -3.36 -11.54 -2.98
N LEU A 51 -3.60 -10.38 -3.62
CA LEU A 51 -2.56 -9.36 -3.77
C LEU A 51 -2.22 -8.72 -2.41
N TYR A 52 -3.21 -8.41 -1.58
CA TYR A 52 -2.96 -7.89 -0.23
C TYR A 52 -2.14 -8.89 0.62
N GLN A 53 -2.51 -10.17 0.62
CA GLN A 53 -1.77 -11.20 1.35
C GLN A 53 -0.33 -11.35 0.86
N LEU A 54 -0.10 -11.25 -0.45
CA LEU A 54 1.25 -11.26 -1.03
C LEU A 54 2.08 -10.09 -0.50
N LEU A 55 1.53 -8.88 -0.50
CA LEU A 55 2.24 -7.70 0.01
C LEU A 55 2.49 -7.77 1.52
N ALA A 56 1.48 -8.20 2.29
CA ALA A 56 1.57 -8.29 3.74
C ALA A 56 2.59 -9.34 4.19
N ASN A 57 2.76 -10.44 3.44
CA ASN A 57 3.72 -11.50 3.71
C ASN A 57 3.68 -12.00 5.18
N GLY A 58 2.47 -12.11 5.74
CA GLY A 58 2.25 -12.53 7.13
C GLY A 58 2.44 -11.43 8.20
N THR A 59 2.74 -10.20 7.82
CA THR A 59 2.83 -9.05 8.73
C THR A 59 1.44 -8.69 9.27
N PRO A 60 1.22 -8.74 10.59
CA PRO A 60 -0.05 -8.31 11.19
C PRO A 60 -0.30 -6.82 10.95
N HIS A 61 -1.55 -6.43 10.70
CA HIS A 61 -1.95 -5.03 10.52
C HIS A 61 -1.17 -4.27 9.44
N TYR A 62 -0.68 -4.98 8.41
CA TYR A 62 0.09 -4.39 7.31
C TYR A 62 -0.68 -3.25 6.63
N LEU A 63 -0.05 -2.07 6.55
CA LEU A 63 -0.64 -0.81 6.05
C LEU A 63 -1.80 -0.23 6.89
N LEU A 64 -2.09 -0.82 8.05
CA LEU A 64 -3.20 -0.44 8.94
C LEU A 64 -2.73 0.02 10.33
N ASP A 65 -1.44 -0.12 10.64
CA ASP A 65 -0.83 0.36 11.89
C ASP A 65 -0.05 1.65 11.64
N HIS A 66 -0.47 2.74 12.30
CA HIS A 66 0.17 4.06 12.24
C HIS A 66 1.67 4.02 12.54
N THR A 67 2.11 3.13 13.43
CA THR A 67 3.50 3.06 13.89
C THR A 67 4.45 2.45 12.86
N THR A 68 3.95 1.57 11.98
CA THR A 68 4.73 0.90 10.93
C THR A 68 4.36 1.35 9.52
N PHE A 69 3.33 2.19 9.38
CA PHE A 69 2.73 2.56 8.10
C PHE A 69 3.75 2.99 7.03
N GLU A 70 4.68 3.89 7.37
CA GLU A 70 5.66 4.37 6.38
C GLU A 70 6.57 3.24 5.89
N GLN A 71 7.01 2.37 6.79
CA GLN A 71 7.84 1.21 6.44
C GLN A 71 7.05 0.23 5.56
N ASP A 72 5.80 -0.04 5.91
CA ASP A 72 4.91 -0.92 5.16
C ASP A 72 4.63 -0.38 3.75
N MET A 73 4.40 0.93 3.62
CA MET A 73 4.21 1.62 2.34
C MET A 73 5.44 1.51 1.44
N ARG A 74 6.64 1.76 1.98
CA ARG A 74 7.90 1.62 1.23
C ARG A 74 8.10 0.19 0.75
N HIS A 75 7.83 -0.78 1.63
CA HIS A 75 7.89 -2.19 1.30
C HIS A 75 6.88 -2.57 0.20
N ALA A 76 5.64 -2.09 0.29
CA ALA A 76 4.60 -2.36 -0.70
C ALA A 76 5.00 -1.83 -2.07
N VAL A 77 5.44 -0.57 -2.13
CA VAL A 77 5.86 0.09 -3.38
C VAL A 77 7.02 -0.65 -4.02
N ASN A 78 8.05 -1.03 -3.25
CA ASN A 78 9.20 -1.76 -3.79
C ASN A 78 8.82 -3.15 -4.30
N GLN A 79 7.92 -3.86 -3.62
CA GLN A 79 7.43 -5.14 -4.10
C GLN A 79 6.63 -4.99 -5.39
N LEU A 80 5.68 -4.05 -5.43
CA LEU A 80 4.86 -3.78 -6.60
C LEU A 80 5.72 -3.37 -7.81
N ASP A 81 6.74 -2.53 -7.61
CA ASP A 81 7.71 -2.13 -8.64
C ASP A 81 8.41 -3.34 -9.27
N GLY A 82 8.82 -4.31 -8.44
CA GLY A 82 9.46 -5.54 -8.90
C GLY A 82 8.52 -6.50 -9.64
N MET A 83 7.21 -6.26 -9.63
CA MET A 83 6.20 -7.07 -10.32
C MET A 83 5.73 -6.48 -11.66
N LEU A 84 6.17 -5.26 -12.02
CA LEU A 84 5.78 -4.54 -13.26
C LEU A 84 6.55 -5.02 -14.50
#